data_AF-A0A3C0E175-F1
#
_entry.id   AF-A0A3C0E175-F1
#
_cell.length_a   1.000
_cell.length_b   1.000
_cell.length_c   1.000
_cell.angle_alpha   90.00
_cell.angle_beta   90.00
_cell.angle_gamma   90.00
#
_symmetry.space_group_name_H-M   'P 1'
#
loop_
_entity.id
_entity.type
_entity.pdbx_description
1 polymer ?
#
loop_
_entity_poly.entity_id
_entity_poly.type
_entity_poly.pdbx_seq_one_letter_code
_entity_poly.pdbx_strand_id
1 'polypeptide(L)'
;EVDQLKAWLTAADSMSIPLLERWCMEHGAVHHVDHEAWWRIAELLDEVPLSLYRVEDQIQRTSPLTFTAEGRVYFVRFLEHGLKGKVAPLDVARDQIEELVLQGRRQRMLDALRDTLFQQAWAEGKLRRENL
;
A
#
# COMPACT_ATOMS: atom_id res chain seq x y z
N GLU A 1 1.86 18.06 29.19
CA GLU A 1 1.09 16.99 28.51
C GLU A 1 1.33 16.98 27.00
N VAL A 2 1.04 18.07 26.27
CA VAL A 2 1.24 18.13 24.80
C VAL A 2 2.69 17.91 24.36
N ASP A 3 3.69 18.31 25.14
CA ASP A 3 5.10 18.09 24.80
C ASP A 3 5.50 16.61 24.84
N GLN A 4 4.85 15.82 25.70
CA GLN A 4 5.08 14.38 25.80
C GLN A 4 4.46 13.65 24.61
N LEU A 5 3.28 14.11 24.16
CA LEU A 5 2.65 13.66 22.91
C LEU A 5 3.57 13.88 21.71
N LYS A 6 4.18 15.07 21.60
CA LYS A 6 5.14 15.39 20.53
C LYS A 6 6.39 14.50 20.58
N ALA A 7 6.87 14.18 21.78
CA ALA A 7 8.01 13.28 21.95
C ALA A 7 7.69 11.87 21.45
N TRP A 8 6.53 11.31 21.85
CA TRP A 8 6.08 10.00 21.37
C TRP A 8 5.83 9.98 19.86
N LEU A 9 5.22 11.04 19.31
CA LEU A 9 4.99 11.19 17.87
C LEU A 9 6.30 11.27 17.07
N THR A 10 7.34 11.84 17.66
CA THR A 10 8.66 11.95 17.02
C THR A 10 9.40 10.60 17.04
N ALA A 11 9.33 9.89 18.16
CA ALA A 11 9.95 8.57 18.31
C ALA A 11 9.28 7.53 17.40
N ALA A 12 7.94 7.47 17.42
CA ALA A 12 7.13 6.56 16.61
C ALA A 12 7.64 5.11 16.57
N ASP A 13 8.10 4.62 17.72
CA ASP A 13 8.60 3.27 17.91
C ASP A 13 7.54 2.35 18.55
N SER A 14 7.87 1.07 18.71
CA SER A 14 6.98 0.05 19.26
C SER A 14 6.51 0.33 20.68
N MET A 15 7.17 1.23 21.42
CA MET A 15 6.77 1.63 22.76
C MET A 15 5.91 2.90 22.75
N SER A 16 6.21 3.84 21.85
CA SER A 16 5.54 5.14 21.75
C SER A 16 4.18 5.04 21.06
N ILE A 17 4.04 4.15 20.07
CA ILE A 17 2.78 3.96 19.33
C ILE A 17 1.62 3.54 20.25
N PRO A 18 1.74 2.50 21.10
CA PRO A 18 0.65 2.12 22.01
C PRO A 18 0.30 3.21 23.03
N LEU A 19 1.29 4.03 23.44
CA LEU A 19 1.07 5.15 24.35
C LEU A 19 0.28 6.28 23.66
N LEU A 20 0.56 6.55 22.38
CA LEU A 20 -0.20 7.50 21.57
C LEU A 20 -1.66 7.05 21.41
N GLU A 21 -1.89 5.79 21.06
CA GLU A 21 -3.24 5.23 20.93
C GLU A 21 -4.03 5.38 22.22
N ARG A 22 -3.41 5.00 23.35
CA ARG A 22 -4.03 5.14 24.66
C ARG A 22 -4.39 6.58 24.98
N TRP A 23 -3.45 7.52 24.75
CA TRP A 23 -3.71 8.93 24.98
C TRP A 23 -4.86 9.44 24.10
N CYS A 24 -4.91 9.06 22.84
CA CYS A 24 -5.99 9.42 21.92
C CYS A 24 -7.34 8.87 22.38
N MET A 25 -7.40 7.61 22.84
CA MET A 25 -8.62 7.01 23.40
C MET A 25 -9.10 7.75 24.65
N GLU A 26 -8.21 8.05 25.59
CA GLU A 26 -8.54 8.75 26.84
C GLU A 26 -9.10 10.16 26.59
N HIS A 27 -8.68 10.82 25.51
CA HIS A 27 -9.10 12.18 25.16
C HIS A 27 -10.18 12.22 24.07
N GLY A 28 -10.68 11.07 23.60
CA GLY A 28 -11.67 10.98 22.52
C GLY A 28 -11.17 11.56 21.18
N ALA A 29 -9.86 11.52 20.94
CA ALA A 29 -9.25 12.01 19.71
C ALA A 29 -9.37 10.96 18.59
N VAL A 30 -9.69 11.44 17.38
CA VAL A 30 -9.62 10.63 16.16
C VAL A 30 -8.15 10.29 15.91
N HIS A 31 -7.83 9.01 15.74
CA HIS A 31 -6.46 8.55 15.58
C HIS A 31 -6.37 7.39 14.59
N HIS A 32 -5.28 7.40 13.83
CA HIS A 32 -4.84 6.30 12.98
C HIS A 32 -3.34 6.12 13.24
N VAL A 33 -3.00 5.24 14.19
CA VAL A 33 -1.60 4.96 14.60
C VAL A 33 -1.12 3.60 14.13
N ASP A 34 -1.93 2.92 13.30
CA ASP A 34 -1.58 1.64 12.71
C ASP A 34 -0.39 1.81 11.74
N HIS A 35 0.69 1.09 12.02
CA HIS A 35 1.93 1.11 11.28
C HIS A 35 1.94 0.12 10.11
N GLU A 36 0.96 -0.77 10.05
CA GLU A 36 0.83 -1.78 8.98
C GLU A 36 0.02 -1.25 7.78
N ALA A 37 -0.68 -0.12 7.93
CA ALA A 37 -1.55 0.42 6.89
C ALA A 37 -0.85 1.49 6.03
N TRP A 38 -0.70 1.20 4.73
CA TRP A 38 -0.27 2.19 3.74
C TRP A 38 -1.45 3.03 3.25
N TRP A 39 -1.30 4.35 3.29
CA TRP A 39 -2.32 5.30 2.83
C TRP A 39 -1.96 5.86 1.47
N ARG A 40 -2.96 6.01 0.59
CA ARG A 40 -2.77 6.85 -0.60
C ARG A 40 -2.78 8.31 -0.18
N ILE A 41 -1.99 9.12 -0.87
CA ILE A 41 -1.94 10.58 -0.60
C ILE A 41 -3.32 11.23 -0.73
N ALA A 42 -4.15 10.79 -1.68
CA ALA A 42 -5.51 11.32 -1.84
C ALA A 42 -6.39 11.05 -0.60
N GLU A 43 -6.39 9.80 -0.10
CA GLU A 43 -7.13 9.40 1.10
C GLU A 43 -6.64 10.16 2.35
N LEU A 44 -5.33 10.40 2.44
CA LEU A 44 -4.77 11.24 3.51
C LEU A 44 -5.25 12.69 3.42
N LEU A 45 -5.33 13.26 2.22
CA LEU A 45 -5.75 14.65 2.00
C LEU A 45 -7.24 14.87 2.27
N ASP A 46 -8.06 13.83 2.11
CA ASP A 46 -9.48 13.86 2.45
C ASP A 46 -9.69 13.95 3.98
N GLU A 47 -8.86 13.27 4.78
CA GLU A 47 -8.94 13.28 6.25
C GLU A 47 -8.14 14.42 6.89
N VAL A 48 -7.02 14.80 6.28
CA VAL A 48 -6.08 15.76 6.83
C VAL A 48 -5.82 16.86 5.80
N PRO A 49 -6.32 18.10 6.04
CA PRO A 49 -6.24 19.18 5.07
C PRO A 49 -4.83 19.78 4.99
N LEU A 50 -3.89 19.03 4.40
CA LEU A 50 -2.51 19.42 4.19
C LEU A 50 -2.35 20.15 2.85
N SER A 51 -1.72 21.32 2.88
CA SER A 51 -1.30 22.00 1.65
C SER A 51 0.07 21.47 1.20
N LEU A 52 0.07 20.36 0.47
CA LEU A 52 1.28 19.74 -0.10
C LEU A 52 1.47 20.20 -1.55
N TYR A 53 2.25 21.27 -1.77
CA TYR A 53 2.60 21.73 -3.12
C TYR A 53 3.60 20.79 -3.82
N ARG A 54 4.50 20.15 -3.05
CA ARG A 54 5.43 19.12 -3.51
C ARG A 54 5.51 18.00 -2.49
N VAL A 55 4.58 17.05 -2.61
CA VAL A 55 4.39 15.96 -1.66
C VAL A 55 5.70 15.22 -1.36
N GLU A 56 6.51 14.94 -2.38
CA GLU A 56 7.69 14.07 -2.26
C GLU A 56 8.86 14.70 -1.48
N ASP A 57 9.07 16.01 -1.65
CA ASP A 57 10.09 16.79 -0.94
C ASP A 57 9.62 17.20 0.45
N GLN A 58 8.32 17.51 0.58
CA GLN A 58 7.74 18.07 1.80
C GLN A 58 7.46 16.98 2.85
N ILE A 59 7.07 15.77 2.45
CA ILE A 59 6.94 14.64 3.41
C ILE A 59 8.27 14.34 4.10
N GLN A 60 9.37 14.32 3.34
CA GLN A 60 10.71 14.03 3.88
C GLN A 60 11.22 15.10 4.83
N ARG A 61 10.94 16.38 4.54
CA ARG A 61 11.50 17.51 5.30
C ARG A 61 10.67 17.92 6.51
N THR A 62 9.37 17.63 6.50
CA THR A 62 8.41 18.26 7.42
C THR A 62 7.77 17.28 8.39
N SER A 63 8.21 16.01 8.42
CA SER A 63 7.78 15.01 9.39
C SER A 63 8.64 15.12 10.68
N PRO A 64 8.07 15.27 11.89
CA PRO A 64 6.64 15.33 12.21
C PRO A 64 6.07 16.74 12.01
N LEU A 65 4.79 16.80 11.63
CA LEU A 65 4.05 18.05 11.41
C LEU A 65 3.00 18.24 12.51
N THR A 66 2.84 19.48 12.98
CA THR A 66 1.73 19.89 13.84
C THR A 66 1.15 21.18 13.31
N PHE A 67 -0.15 21.20 13.06
CA PHE A 67 -0.84 22.39 12.55
C PHE A 67 -2.30 22.41 13.01
N THR A 68 -2.94 23.57 12.90
CA THR A 68 -4.34 23.76 13.23
C THR A 68 -5.11 24.11 11.96
N ALA A 69 -6.17 23.36 11.68
CA ALA A 69 -7.07 23.61 10.57
C ALA A 69 -8.50 23.32 11.02
N GLU A 70 -9.46 24.08 10.53
CA GLU A 70 -10.90 23.84 10.79
C GLU A 70 -11.27 23.69 12.29
N GLY A 71 -10.56 24.42 13.16
CA GLY A 71 -10.77 24.36 14.61
C GLY A 71 -10.24 23.09 15.31
N ARG A 72 -9.49 22.24 14.60
CA ARG A 72 -8.85 21.03 15.11
C ARG A 72 -7.33 21.14 15.04
N VAL A 73 -6.63 20.48 15.98
CA VAL A 73 -5.17 20.36 15.96
C VAL A 73 -4.81 18.99 15.41
N TYR A 74 -4.00 18.98 14.36
CA TYR A 74 -3.55 17.77 13.68
C TYR A 74 -2.10 17.49 14.05
N PHE A 75 -1.83 16.22 14.37
CA PHE A 75 -0.50 15.67 14.64
C PHE A 75 -0.25 14.58 13.61
N VAL A 76 0.76 14.78 12.76
CA VAL A 76 1.03 13.87 11.63
C VAL A 76 2.50 13.48 11.62
N ARG A 77 2.77 12.18 11.57
CA ARG A 77 4.10 11.61 11.39
C ARG A 77 4.05 10.64 10.22
N PHE A 78 4.87 10.89 9.22
CA PHE A 78 5.11 9.94 8.14
C PHE A 78 6.24 9.00 8.58
N LEU A 79 5.96 7.69 8.63
CA LEU A 79 6.93 6.65 8.95
C LEU A 79 7.76 6.30 7.70
N GLU A 80 7.07 5.99 6.60
CA GLU A 80 7.67 5.69 5.30
C GLU A 80 6.85 6.30 4.17
N HIS A 81 7.47 6.43 2.98
CA HIS A 81 6.80 6.92 1.77
C HIS A 81 7.28 6.18 0.52
N GLY A 82 6.33 5.70 -0.28
CA GLY A 82 6.59 5.12 -1.59
C GLY A 82 6.57 6.18 -2.69
N LEU A 83 7.72 6.46 -3.31
CA LEU A 83 7.81 7.35 -4.47
C LEU A 83 7.42 6.61 -5.75
N LYS A 84 6.80 7.32 -6.70
CA LYS A 84 6.57 6.78 -8.06
C LYS A 84 7.90 6.31 -8.67
N GLY A 85 7.92 5.06 -9.15
CA GLY A 85 9.10 4.43 -9.75
C GLY A 85 10.00 3.65 -8.79
N LYS A 86 9.71 3.64 -7.48
CA LYS A 86 10.32 2.69 -6.53
C LYS A 86 9.45 1.44 -6.39
N VAL A 87 10.03 0.36 -5.86
CA VAL A 87 9.31 -0.89 -5.58
C VAL A 87 8.16 -0.56 -4.63
N ALA A 88 6.94 -0.92 -5.03
CA ALA A 88 5.75 -0.71 -4.20
C ALA A 88 5.80 -1.63 -2.97
N PRO A 89 5.28 -1.20 -1.81
CA PRO A 89 5.10 -2.06 -0.66
C PRO A 89 4.26 -3.29 -1.01
N LEU A 90 4.58 -4.43 -0.40
CA LEU A 90 3.92 -5.69 -0.70
C LEU A 90 2.40 -5.60 -0.51
N ASP A 91 1.94 -4.92 0.54
CA ASP A 91 0.50 -4.81 0.85
C ASP A 91 -0.26 -4.01 -0.21
N VAL A 92 0.40 -3.05 -0.85
CA VAL A 92 -0.19 -2.26 -1.94
C VAL A 92 -0.18 -3.04 -3.26
N ALA A 93 0.87 -3.82 -3.50
CA ALA A 93 1.05 -4.55 -4.75
C ALA A 93 0.45 -5.97 -4.74
N ARG A 94 0.04 -6.49 -3.58
CA ARG A 94 -0.38 -7.88 -3.37
C ARG A 94 -1.43 -8.31 -4.39
N ASP A 95 -2.53 -7.56 -4.51
CA ASP A 95 -3.65 -7.91 -5.38
C ASP A 95 -3.21 -8.00 -6.85
N GLN A 96 -2.37 -7.06 -7.29
CA GLN A 96 -1.82 -7.05 -8.64
C GLN A 96 -0.86 -8.22 -8.88
N ILE A 97 -0.03 -8.56 -7.90
CA ILE A 97 0.86 -9.74 -7.97
C ILE A 97 0.03 -11.02 -8.08
N GLU A 98 -1.02 -11.15 -7.27
CA GLU A 98 -1.92 -12.31 -7.30
C GLU A 98 -2.60 -12.45 -8.66
N GLU A 99 -3.12 -11.35 -9.22
CA GLU A 99 -3.72 -11.34 -10.56
C GLU A 99 -2.72 -11.80 -11.63
N LEU A 100 -1.51 -11.25 -11.65
CA LEU A 100 -0.48 -11.61 -12.62
C LEU A 100 -0.08 -13.08 -12.51
N VAL A 101 0.05 -13.60 -11.29
CA VAL A 101 0.34 -15.01 -11.03
C VAL A 101 -0.79 -15.90 -11.52
N LEU A 102 -2.04 -15.53 -11.26
CA LEU A 102 -3.22 -16.27 -11.71
C LEU A 102 -3.33 -16.29 -13.24
N GLN A 103 -3.14 -15.15 -13.89
CA GLN A 103 -3.12 -15.06 -15.36
C GLN A 103 -2.01 -15.95 -15.95
N GLY A 104 -0.80 -15.89 -15.39
CA GLY A 104 0.32 -16.72 -15.84
C GLY A 104 0.10 -18.23 -15.62
N ARG A 105 -0.66 -18.64 -14.60
CA ARG A 105 -1.06 -20.04 -14.39
C ARG A 105 -2.11 -20.47 -15.42
N ARG A 106 -3.12 -19.62 -15.66
CA ARG A 106 -4.17 -19.89 -16.66
C ARG A 106 -3.59 -20.06 -18.05
N GLN A 107 -2.66 -19.18 -18.46
CA GLN A 107 -1.99 -19.29 -19.76
C GLN A 107 -1.24 -20.62 -19.90
N ARG A 108 -0.43 -20.99 -18.90
CA ARG A 108 0.29 -22.27 -18.90
C ARG A 108 -0.63 -23.48 -18.98
N MET A 109 -1.79 -23.44 -18.31
CA MET A 109 -2.79 -24.50 -18.38
C MET A 109 -3.37 -24.64 -19.78
N LEU A 110 -3.68 -23.52 -20.46
CA LEU A 110 -4.20 -23.52 -21.83
C LEU A 110 -3.17 -24.06 -22.83
N ASP A 111 -1.91 -23.65 -22.69
CA ASP A 111 -0.84 -24.15 -23.55
C ASP A 111 -0.63 -25.67 -23.37
N ALA A 112 -0.58 -26.15 -22.11
CA ALA A 112 -0.47 -27.58 -21.83
C ALA A 112 -1.67 -28.39 -22.36
N LEU A 113 -2.89 -27.85 -22.25
CA LEU A 113 -4.09 -28.47 -22.82
C LEU A 113 -4.01 -28.53 -24.35
N ARG A 114 -3.59 -27.44 -25.01
CA ARG A 114 -3.40 -27.40 -26.46
C ARG A 114 -2.40 -28.46 -26.91
N ASP A 115 -1.27 -28.56 -26.23
CA ASP A 115 -0.22 -29.51 -26.57
C ASP A 115 -0.69 -30.96 -26.37
N THR A 116 -1.44 -31.22 -25.29
CA THR A 116 -2.05 -32.53 -25.03
C THR A 116 -3.04 -32.92 -26.13
N LEU A 117 -3.94 -32.00 -26.50
CA LEU A 117 -4.93 -32.24 -27.56
C LEU A 117 -4.25 -32.45 -28.92
N PHE A 118 -3.19 -31.70 -29.21
CA PHE A 118 -2.39 -31.87 -30.42
C PHE A 118 -1.74 -33.25 -30.49
N GLN A 119 -1.09 -33.68 -29.39
CA GLN A 119 -0.48 -35.01 -29.30
C GLN A 119 -1.52 -36.13 -29.44
N GLN A 120 -2.69 -35.99 -28.82
CA GLN A 120 -3.79 -36.94 -28.95
C GLN A 120 -4.29 -37.04 -30.39
N ALA A 121 -4.56 -35.90 -31.05
CA ALA A 121 -5.01 -35.87 -32.43
C ALA A 121 -3.97 -36.44 -33.41
N TRP A 122 -2.67 -36.26 -33.12
CA TRP A 122 -1.58 -36.87 -33.88
C TRP A 122 -1.55 -38.39 -33.71
N ALA A 123 -1.64 -38.88 -32.46
CA ALA A 123 -1.64 -40.31 -32.16
C ALA A 123 -2.85 -41.04 -32.76
N GLU A 124 -4.01 -40.39 -32.77
CA GLU A 124 -5.25 -40.92 -33.35
C GLU A 124 -5.30 -40.84 -34.90
N GLY A 125 -4.27 -40.28 -35.54
CA GLY A 125 -4.20 -40.13 -37.00
C GLY A 125 -5.24 -39.16 -37.58
N LYS A 126 -5.84 -38.31 -36.73
CA LYS A 126 -6.89 -37.34 -37.13
C LYS A 126 -6.32 -36.07 -37.77
N LEU A 127 -5.02 -35.84 -37.64
CA LEU A 127 -4.32 -34.72 -38.27
C LEU A 127 -3.97 -35.07 -39.74
N ARG A 128 -4.65 -34.44 -40.70
CA ARG A 128 -4.22 -34.40 -42.09
C ARG A 128 -3.21 -33.26 -42.26
N ARG A 129 -2.01 -33.55 -42.76
CA ARG A 129 -1.14 -32.52 -43.35
C ARG A 129 -1.81 -32.03 -44.63
N GLU A 130 -2.44 -30.87 -44.60
CA GLU A 130 -2.53 -30.07 -45.82
C GLU A 130 -1.13 -29.51 -46.07
N ASN A 131 -0.48 -30.04 -47.11
CA ASN A 131 0.79 -29.52 -47.59
C ASN A 131 0.57 -28.07 -48.04
N LEU A 132 1.37 -27.15 -47.49
CA LEU A 132 1.61 -25.81 -48.02
C LEU A 132 2.17 -25.88 -49.45
#